data_AF-A0A0F9CEQ5-F1
#
_entry.id   AF-A0A0F9CEQ5-F1
#
_cell.length_a   1.000
_cell.length_b   1.000
_cell.length_c   1.000
_cell.angle_alpha   90.00
_cell.angle_beta   90.00
_cell.angle_gamma   90.00
#
_symmetry.space_group_name_H-M   'P 1'
#
loop_
_entity.id
_entity.type
_entity.pdbx_description
1 polymer ?
#
loop_
_entity_poly.entity_id
_entity_poly.type
_entity_poly.pdbx_seq_one_letter_code
_entity_poly.pdbx_strand_id
1 'polypeptide(L)'
;MAKRAYFTNRTKMQIIRDCGSRCAFPECNKPVVNTKITEEEENLGFIQGEISHIYSASKGPRYGPSKPIEEIKSRENGILLCGNFPQDFEFLLLHKFLEFFRLV
;
A
#
# COMPACT_ATOMS: atom_id res chain seq x y z
N MET A 1 22.77 -6.41 -10.47
CA MET A 1 21.58 -5.57 -10.15
C MET A 1 20.57 -6.46 -9.43
N ALA A 2 20.22 -6.16 -8.17
CA ALA A 2 19.22 -6.94 -7.45
C ALA A 2 17.86 -6.77 -8.16
N LYS A 3 17.23 -7.88 -8.52
CA LYS A 3 15.92 -7.91 -9.19
C LYS A 3 14.92 -7.19 -8.27
N ARG A 4 14.46 -5.99 -8.65
CA ARG A 4 13.48 -5.23 -7.86
C ARG A 4 12.28 -6.13 -7.54
N ALA A 5 11.95 -6.23 -6.25
CA ALA A 5 10.80 -6.98 -5.80
C ALA A 5 9.55 -6.17 -6.12
N TYR A 6 8.75 -6.65 -7.06
CA TYR A 6 7.47 -6.03 -7.39
C TYR A 6 6.33 -6.96 -6.98
N PHE A 7 5.24 -6.37 -6.50
CA PHE A 7 3.99 -7.10 -6.32
C PHE A 7 3.41 -7.54 -7.67
N THR A 8 2.92 -8.78 -7.71
CA THR A 8 2.13 -9.25 -8.85
C THR A 8 0.77 -8.55 -8.88
N ASN A 9 0.09 -8.51 -10.03
CA ASN A 9 -1.26 -7.93 -10.11
C ASN A 9 -2.25 -8.63 -9.15
N ARG A 10 -2.12 -9.96 -8.99
CA ARG A 10 -2.91 -10.72 -8.02
C ARG A 10 -2.68 -10.22 -6.58
N THR A 11 -1.41 -10.05 -6.19
CA THR A 11 -1.05 -9.54 -4.86
C THR A 11 -1.58 -8.13 -4.64
N LYS A 12 -1.47 -7.26 -5.65
CA LYS A 12 -2.01 -5.88 -5.60
C LYS A 12 -3.52 -5.88 -5.34
N MET A 13 -4.28 -6.73 -6.03
CA MET A 13 -5.72 -6.86 -5.82
C MET A 13 -6.08 -7.40 -4.43
N GLN A 14 -5.28 -8.31 -3.89
CA GLN A 14 -5.45 -8.79 -2.51
C GLN A 14 -5.24 -7.66 -1.50
N ILE A 15 -4.15 -6.89 -1.63
CA ILE A 15 -3.86 -5.73 -0.77
C ILE A 15 -5.01 -4.71 -0.80
N ILE A 16 -5.55 -4.41 -1.98
CA ILE A 16 -6.69 -3.49 -2.11
C ILE A 16 -7.91 -4.00 -1.34
N ARG A 17 -8.22 -5.29 -1.48
CA ARG A 17 -9.35 -5.93 -0.78
C ARG A 17 -9.14 -5.92 0.73
N ASP A 18 -7.94 -6.24 1.20
CA ASP A 18 -7.60 -6.27 2.62
C ASP A 18 -7.70 -4.88 3.26
N CYS A 19 -7.37 -3.82 2.51
CA CYS A 19 -7.54 -2.44 2.94
C CYS A 19 -8.98 -1.91 2.77
N GLY A 20 -9.94 -2.75 2.38
CA GLY A 20 -11.33 -2.35 2.15
C GLY A 20 -11.49 -1.27 1.07
N SER A 21 -10.60 -1.25 0.06
CA SER A 21 -10.56 -0.22 -0.98
C SER A 21 -10.40 1.21 -0.43
N ARG A 22 -9.75 1.35 0.73
CA ARG A 22 -9.52 2.61 1.44
C ARG A 22 -8.06 2.83 1.75
N CYS A 23 -7.70 4.10 1.91
CA CYS A 23 -6.36 4.51 2.33
C CYS A 23 -6.08 3.97 3.74
N ALA A 24 -4.99 3.21 3.87
CA ALA A 24 -4.54 2.62 5.13
C ALA A 24 -3.73 3.61 6.00
N PHE A 25 -3.54 4.86 5.54
CA PHE A 25 -2.92 5.88 6.39
C PHE A 25 -3.85 6.18 7.58
N PRO A 26 -3.33 6.13 8.83
CA PRO A 26 -4.12 6.47 10.00
C PRO A 26 -4.82 7.82 9.83
N GLU A 27 -6.07 7.94 10.25
CA GLU A 27 -6.87 9.17 10.19
C GLU A 27 -7.29 9.65 8.78
N CYS A 28 -6.77 9.07 7.68
CA CYS A 28 -7.20 9.44 6.32
C CYS A 28 -8.47 8.70 5.87
N ASN A 29 -8.40 7.36 5.84
CA ASN A 29 -9.54 6.47 5.54
C ASN A 29 -10.34 6.81 4.25
N LYS A 30 -9.74 7.57 3.31
CA LYS A 30 -10.39 7.96 2.06
C LYS A 30 -10.59 6.75 1.14
N PRO A 31 -11.74 6.61 0.45
CA PRO A 31 -11.90 5.60 -0.59
C PRO A 31 -10.87 5.85 -1.70
N VAL A 32 -10.19 4.79 -2.13
CA VAL A 32 -9.27 4.86 -3.28
C VAL A 32 -9.90 4.28 -4.54
N VAL A 33 -11.00 3.57 -4.45
CA VAL A 33 -11.77 3.15 -5.64
C VAL A 33 -12.88 4.17 -5.84
N ASN A 34 -12.80 4.93 -6.93
CA ASN A 34 -13.89 5.80 -7.36
C ASN A 34 -14.64 5.11 -8.50
N THR A 35 -15.91 4.79 -8.27
CA THR A 35 -16.85 4.49 -9.33
C THR A 35 -17.41 5.82 -9.82
N LYS A 36 -16.85 6.39 -10.89
CA LYS A 36 -17.58 7.44 -11.60
C LYS A 36 -18.75 6.76 -12.29
N ILE A 37 -19.96 7.00 -11.79
CA ILE A 37 -21.19 6.64 -12.48
C ILE A 37 -21.45 7.82 -13.43
N THR A 38 -20.85 7.78 -14.61
CA THR A 38 -21.27 8.63 -15.73
C THR A 38 -22.01 7.73 -16.71
N GLU A 39 -23.22 8.12 -17.10
CA GLU A 39 -24.17 7.32 -17.88
C GLU A 39 -23.62 6.78 -19.22
N GLU A 40 -22.45 7.27 -19.66
CA GLU A 40 -21.84 6.99 -20.96
C GLU A 40 -20.60 6.07 -20.93
N GLU A 41 -20.02 5.79 -19.76
CA GLU A 41 -18.83 4.92 -19.67
C GLU A 41 -19.14 3.70 -18.81
N GLU A 42 -19.04 2.51 -19.41
CA GLU A 42 -19.05 1.23 -18.72
C GLU A 42 -18.26 1.32 -17.40
N ASN A 43 -18.82 0.80 -16.32
CA ASN A 43 -18.34 0.81 -14.92
C ASN A 43 -16.81 0.55 -14.74
N LEU A 44 -15.96 1.48 -15.14
CA LEU A 44 -14.53 1.43 -14.95
C LEU A 44 -14.25 2.13 -13.62
N GLY A 45 -14.37 1.37 -12.53
CA GLY A 45 -13.84 1.82 -11.24
C GLY A 45 -12.34 2.09 -11.37
N PHE A 46 -11.92 3.35 -11.26
CA PHE A 46 -10.51 3.70 -11.28
C PHE A 46 -9.96 3.68 -9.84
N ILE A 47 -8.84 2.98 -9.64
CA ILE A 47 -8.11 2.99 -8.36
C ILE A 47 -7.25 4.24 -8.31
N GLN A 48 -7.67 5.23 -7.54
CA GLN A 48 -6.97 6.46 -7.21
C GLN A 48 -6.10 6.26 -5.95
N GLY A 49 -5.19 5.30 -6.02
CA GLY A 49 -4.28 4.96 -4.92
C GLY A 49 -3.01 4.24 -5.39
N GLU A 50 -1.96 4.33 -4.57
CA GLU A 50 -0.69 3.67 -4.79
C GLU A 50 -0.48 2.55 -3.78
N ILE A 51 0.09 1.44 -4.23
CA ILE A 51 0.48 0.32 -3.38
C ILE A 51 1.98 0.40 -3.17
N SER A 52 2.39 0.53 -1.92
CA SER A 52 3.79 0.59 -1.51
C SER A 52 4.15 -0.60 -0.64
N HIS A 53 5.46 -0.86 -0.55
CA HIS A 53 5.98 -1.82 0.42
C HIS A 53 6.13 -1.14 1.80
N ILE A 54 5.84 -1.86 2.89
CA ILE A 54 6.12 -1.42 4.26
C ILE A 54 7.64 -1.51 4.49
N TYR A 55 8.20 -2.71 4.32
CA TYR A 55 9.65 -2.95 4.25
C TYR A 55 10.12 -2.84 2.81
N SER A 56 11.08 -1.95 2.58
CA SER A 56 11.58 -1.64 1.25
C SER A 56 12.27 -2.84 0.60
N ALA A 57 12.04 -3.03 -0.70
CA ALA A 57 12.77 -3.99 -1.53
C ALA A 57 14.18 -3.52 -1.91
N SER A 58 14.44 -2.21 -1.82
CA SER A 58 15.76 -1.61 -2.05
C SER A 58 16.39 -1.17 -0.73
N LYS A 59 17.73 -1.19 -0.68
CA LYS A 59 18.48 -0.62 0.44
C LYS A 59 18.09 0.85 0.64
N GLY A 60 17.69 1.21 1.86
CA GLY A 60 17.14 2.51 2.23
C GLY A 60 16.59 2.49 3.66
N PRO A 61 15.96 3.58 4.13
CA PRO A 61 15.55 3.74 5.53
C PRO A 61 14.62 2.64 6.05
N ARG A 62 13.78 2.08 5.18
CA ARG A 62 12.82 1.00 5.51
C ARG A 62 13.29 -0.39 5.09
N TYR A 63 14.55 -0.56 4.69
CA TYR A 63 15.07 -1.86 4.25
C TYR A 63 15.30 -2.79 5.44
N GLY A 64 14.63 -3.93 5.45
CA GLY A 64 14.86 -5.00 6.42
C GLY A 64 15.84 -6.05 5.86
N PRO A 65 17.13 -6.07 6.25
CA PRO A 65 18.11 -7.00 5.69
C PRO A 65 17.83 -8.48 6.02
N SER A 66 17.08 -8.73 7.09
CA SER A 66 16.67 -10.08 7.51
C SER A 66 15.41 -10.59 6.82
N LYS A 67 14.74 -9.78 5.99
CA LYS A 67 13.47 -10.15 5.37
C LYS A 67 13.71 -10.93 4.06
N PRO A 68 13.19 -12.17 3.94
CA PRO A 68 13.28 -12.93 2.69
C PRO A 68 12.46 -12.26 1.58
N ILE A 69 12.84 -12.51 0.32
CA ILE A 69 12.22 -11.86 -0.85
C ILE A 69 10.75 -12.23 -1.01
N GLU A 70 10.37 -13.42 -0.56
CA GLU A 70 9.00 -13.92 -0.52
C GLU A 70 8.13 -13.08 0.42
N GLU A 71 8.67 -12.73 1.60
CA GLU A 71 7.99 -11.86 2.56
C GLU A 71 7.92 -10.42 2.06
N ILE A 72 8.98 -9.93 1.40
CA ILE A 72 8.96 -8.60 0.78
C ILE A 72 7.84 -8.50 -0.27
N LYS A 73 7.60 -9.56 -1.05
CA LYS A 73 6.54 -9.61 -2.08
C LYS A 73 5.18 -10.04 -1.56
N SER A 74 5.08 -10.38 -0.28
CA SER A 74 3.83 -10.83 0.34
C SER A 74 2.83 -9.68 0.42
N ARG A 75 1.54 -10.02 0.45
CA ARG A 75 0.49 -9.00 0.61
C ARG A 75 0.56 -8.33 1.98
N GLU A 76 1.07 -9.04 2.98
CA GLU A 76 1.27 -8.57 4.36
C GLU A 76 2.31 -7.44 4.43
N ASN A 77 3.22 -7.36 3.45
CA ASN A 77 4.16 -6.25 3.31
C ASN A 77 3.63 -5.11 2.43
N GLY A 78 2.37 -5.17 1.99
CA GLY A 78 1.73 -4.16 1.15
C GLY A 78 0.90 -3.16 1.95
N ILE A 79 0.95 -1.90 1.55
CA ILE A 79 0.07 -0.84 2.08
C ILE A 79 -0.58 -0.06 0.94
N LEU A 80 -1.87 0.23 1.05
CA LEU A 80 -2.64 1.01 0.10
C LEU A 80 -2.82 2.45 0.57
N LEU A 81 -2.49 3.42 -0.28
CA LEU A 81 -2.49 4.84 0.09
C LEU A 81 -3.16 5.66 -0.99
N CYS A 82 -4.03 6.59 -0.62
CA CYS A 82 -4.53 7.59 -1.57
C CYS A 82 -3.40 8.56 -1.93
N GLY A 83 -3.26 9.00 -3.18
CA GLY A 83 -2.16 9.90 -3.62
C GLY A 83 -2.11 11.30 -2.98
N ASN A 84 -2.87 11.53 -1.91
CA ASN A 84 -2.92 12.77 -1.13
C ASN A 84 -2.35 12.55 0.28
N PHE A 85 -1.17 11.92 0.38
CA PHE A 85 -0.40 11.82 1.62
C PHE A 85 0.72 12.88 1.64
N PRO A 86 1.11 13.40 2.82
CA PRO A 86 2.24 14.33 2.93
C PRO A 86 3.53 13.70 2.37
N GLN A 87 4.36 14.49 1.69
CA GLN A 87 5.62 14.04 1.06
C GLN A 87 6.62 13.46 2.07
N ASP A 88 6.50 13.80 3.36
CA ASP A 88 7.33 13.30 4.47
C ASP A 88 6.89 11.91 4.99
N PHE A 89 6.55 11.04 4.03
CA PHE A 89 5.92 9.75 4.24
C PHE A 89 6.83 8.71 4.92
N GLU A 90 8.16 8.91 4.87
CA GLU A 90 9.14 7.97 5.41
C GLU A 90 9.18 7.90 6.94
N PHE A 91 8.84 8.98 7.66
CA PHE A 91 9.01 9.06 9.12
C PHE A 91 7.76 8.66 9.91
N LEU A 92 6.57 9.06 9.43
CA LEU A 92 5.30 8.85 10.13
C LEU A 92 4.83 7.39 10.13
N LEU A 93 5.18 6.63 9.08
CA LEU A 93 4.80 5.22 8.97
C LEU A 93 5.56 4.35 9.96
N LEU A 94 6.82 4.63 10.26
CA LEU A 94 7.56 3.79 11.21
C LEU A 94 6.99 3.91 12.63
N HIS A 95 6.61 5.13 13.06
CA HIS A 95 6.10 5.36 14.40
C HIS A 95 4.63 4.96 14.57
N LYS A 96 3.71 5.46 13.72
CA LYS A 96 2.27 5.21 13.91
C LYS A 96 1.82 3.81 13.44
N PHE A 97 2.51 3.20 12.47
CA PHE A 97 2.12 1.88 11.94
C PHE A 97 2.54 0.74 12.89
N LEU A 98 3.67 0.88 13.60
CA LEU A 98 4.07 -0.07 14.64
C LEU A 98 3.14 -0.03 15.87
N GLU A 99 2.54 1.12 16.18
CA GLU A 99 1.52 1.22 17.23
C GLU A 99 0.19 0.59 16.80
N PHE A 100 -0.23 0.79 15.54
CA PHE A 100 -1.48 0.21 15.03
C PHE A 100 -1.44 -1.33 14.93
N PHE A 101 -0.30 -1.91 14.53
CA PHE A 101 -0.12 -3.38 14.51
C PHE A 101 0.18 -4.01 15.88
N ARG A 102 0.45 -3.21 16.92
CA ARG A 102 0.60 -3.70 18.31
C ARG A 102 -0.72 -3.79 19.08
N LEU A 103 -1.80 -3.26 18.52
CA LEU A 103 -3.13 -3.20 19.13
C LEU A 103 -4.14 -4.20 18.52
N VAL A 104 -3.67 -5.13 17.70
CA VAL A 104 -4.45 -6.25 17.16
C VAL A 104 -3.87 -7.57 17.62
#